data_AF-A0A836QNP3-F1
#
_entry.id   AF-A0A836QNP3-F1
#
_cell.length_a   1.000
_cell.length_b   1.000
_cell.length_c   1.000
_cell.angle_alpha   90.00
_cell.angle_beta   90.00
_cell.angle_gamma   90.00
#
_symmetry.space_group_name_H-M   'P 1'
#
loop_
_entity.id
_entity.type
_entity.pdbx_description
1 polymer ?
#
loop_
_entity_poly.entity_id
_entity_poly.type
_entity_poly.pdbx_seq_one_letter_code
_entity_poly.pdbx_strand_id
1 'polypeptide(L)'
;MQLTGDQFTNTSAVLGNDVSTFPDFPAEIRAPAGTIPGLSGFQVNFSSRDLYTSGDAPHVLVAMNPAALVANLADLEPGGIIIVNKDAFTRNNLRKAGCVENPLDGNDLKGYRVLEAPLTSLTRAALGDLDELSTQQKDLCKNAFALGLLYWMFDRPLDTSLSFYSDKFSGRPQVVEANSRALKAGYYYGETTEAFQSRVRVPSRTEVEPGTYRRITGNEAIVMGLVTAAQKAGKPLFYGSYPITPATPILEGLSGLKNYDIRTFQAEDEMAAIGSIIGAAFGGCLAATASSGPGISLMSEGINLSVVLELPMVVIDVQRGGPSTGLPTKTEQSDLL
;
A
#
# COMPACT_ATOMS: atom_id res chain seq x y z
N MET A 1 2.36 3.22 -8.06
CA MET A 1 1.84 1.86 -7.85
C MET A 1 0.92 1.76 -6.64
N GLN A 2 1.32 2.21 -5.44
CA GLN A 2 0.44 2.22 -4.25
C GLN A 2 -0.98 2.74 -4.53
N LEU A 3 -1.09 3.97 -5.06
CA LEU A 3 -2.39 4.57 -5.41
C LEU A 3 -3.20 3.73 -6.41
N THR A 4 -2.54 3.12 -7.40
CA THR A 4 -3.19 2.23 -8.38
C THR A 4 -3.78 1.00 -7.69
N GLY A 5 -3.02 0.40 -6.78
CA GLY A 5 -3.46 -0.73 -5.96
C GLY A 5 -4.64 -0.38 -5.06
N ASP A 6 -4.60 0.76 -4.39
CA ASP A 6 -5.71 1.25 -3.57
C ASP A 6 -6.98 1.47 -4.41
N GLN A 7 -6.87 2.07 -5.60
CA GLN A 7 -8.01 2.28 -6.48
C GLN A 7 -8.62 0.98 -6.99
N PHE A 8 -7.78 -0.01 -7.34
CA PHE A 8 -8.26 -1.33 -7.74
C PHE A 8 -8.97 -2.05 -6.58
N THR A 9 -8.39 -1.95 -5.38
CA THR A 9 -8.95 -2.50 -4.13
C THR A 9 -10.32 -1.89 -3.82
N ASN A 10 -10.41 -0.56 -3.81
CA ASN A 10 -11.65 0.15 -3.51
C ASN A 10 -12.75 -0.18 -4.53
N THR A 11 -12.41 -0.26 -5.82
CA THR A 11 -13.38 -0.61 -6.86
C THR A 11 -13.88 -2.04 -6.70
N SER A 12 -12.99 -2.98 -6.38
CA SER A 12 -13.38 -4.37 -6.12
C SER A 12 -14.25 -4.50 -4.86
N ALA A 13 -13.94 -3.75 -3.80
CA ALA A 13 -14.74 -3.72 -2.58
C ALA A 13 -16.15 -3.15 -2.83
N VAL A 14 -16.29 -2.09 -3.63
CA VAL A 14 -17.60 -1.52 -4.02
C VAL A 14 -18.44 -2.52 -4.80
N LEU A 15 -17.82 -3.41 -5.57
CA LEU A 15 -18.52 -4.52 -6.25
C LEU A 15 -18.86 -5.69 -5.32
N GLY A 16 -18.61 -5.58 -4.02
CA GLY A 16 -18.91 -6.61 -3.03
C GLY A 16 -17.92 -7.79 -3.06
N ASN A 17 -16.70 -7.58 -3.56
CA ASN A 17 -15.63 -8.55 -3.37
C ASN A 17 -14.98 -8.36 -2.01
N ASP A 18 -14.59 -9.48 -1.39
CA ASP A 18 -13.63 -9.39 -0.31
C ASP A 18 -12.24 -9.06 -0.88
N VAL A 19 -11.45 -8.30 -0.13
CA VAL A 19 -10.15 -7.78 -0.59
C VAL A 19 -9.11 -7.87 0.52
N SER A 20 -7.92 -8.33 0.17
CA SER A 20 -6.75 -8.30 1.03
C SER A 20 -5.56 -7.74 0.24
N THR A 21 -4.81 -6.84 0.86
CA THR A 21 -3.74 -6.09 0.17
C THR A 21 -2.45 -6.18 0.92
N PHE A 22 -1.34 -6.26 0.17
CA PHE A 22 0.00 -6.20 0.71
C PHE A 22 0.80 -5.11 -0.02
N PRO A 23 0.95 -3.92 0.58
CA PRO A 23 1.82 -2.88 0.03
C PRO A 23 3.29 -3.22 0.31
N ASP A 24 4.11 -3.25 -0.75
CA ASP A 24 5.55 -3.44 -0.62
C ASP A 24 6.29 -2.11 -0.85
N PHE A 25 7.01 -1.68 0.18
CA PHE A 25 7.77 -0.45 0.18
C PHE A 25 9.27 -0.74 0.07
N PRO A 26 10.00 0.09 -0.70
CA PRO A 26 11.44 -0.06 -0.80
C PRO A 26 12.08 0.04 0.59
N ALA A 27 13.10 -0.78 0.83
CA ALA A 27 13.83 -0.77 2.11
C ALA A 27 14.56 0.56 2.35
N GLU A 28 14.95 1.24 1.27
CA GLU A 28 15.63 2.53 1.33
C GLU A 28 14.70 3.68 0.95
N ILE A 29 14.68 4.74 1.78
CA ILE A 29 13.89 5.95 1.53
C ILE A 29 14.31 6.67 0.23
N ARG A 30 15.58 6.49 -0.20
CA ARG A 30 16.15 7.14 -1.41
C ARG A 30 16.89 6.16 -2.32
N ALA A 31 16.43 4.91 -2.43
CA ALA A 31 16.99 4.02 -3.43
C ALA A 31 16.83 4.63 -4.85
N PRO A 32 17.82 4.49 -5.74
CA PRO A 32 17.74 5.06 -7.08
C PRO A 32 16.54 4.51 -7.86
N ALA A 33 15.74 5.38 -8.47
CA ALA A 33 14.58 4.96 -9.23
C ALA A 33 14.96 3.97 -10.36
N GLY A 34 14.27 2.82 -10.39
CA GLY A 34 14.45 1.76 -11.38
C GLY A 34 15.47 0.69 -10.98
N THR A 35 15.95 0.66 -9.73
CA THR A 35 16.73 -0.46 -9.17
C THR A 35 15.83 -1.40 -8.37
N ILE A 36 16.30 -2.61 -8.08
CA ILE A 36 15.58 -3.59 -7.25
C ILE A 36 15.34 -3.09 -5.81
N PRO A 37 16.34 -2.50 -5.10
CA PRO A 37 16.09 -1.96 -3.75
C PRO A 37 15.13 -0.78 -3.70
N GLY A 38 14.96 -0.06 -4.82
CA GLY A 38 14.03 1.06 -4.98
C GLY A 38 12.66 0.66 -5.50
N LEU A 39 12.37 -0.64 -5.56
CA LEU A 39 11.09 -1.13 -6.02
C LEU A 39 9.99 -0.83 -5.00
N SER A 40 8.83 -0.39 -5.51
CA SER A 40 7.61 -0.33 -4.74
C SER A 40 6.52 -1.13 -5.44
N GLY A 41 6.03 -2.16 -4.76
CA GLY A 41 5.01 -3.09 -5.23
C GLY A 41 3.69 -2.92 -4.48
N PHE A 42 2.61 -3.44 -5.06
CA PHE A 42 1.32 -3.53 -4.36
C PHE A 42 0.61 -4.78 -4.85
N GLN A 43 0.34 -5.70 -3.93
CA GLN A 43 -0.39 -6.92 -4.23
C GLN A 43 -1.83 -6.79 -3.78
N VAL A 44 -2.76 -7.19 -4.65
CA VAL A 44 -4.20 -7.24 -4.35
C VAL A 44 -4.69 -8.66 -4.57
N ASN A 45 -5.25 -9.26 -3.52
CA ASN A 45 -6.07 -10.45 -3.62
C ASN A 45 -7.52 -10.04 -3.43
N PHE A 46 -8.39 -10.54 -4.30
CA PHE A 46 -9.81 -10.24 -4.25
C PHE A 46 -10.63 -11.46 -4.67
N SER A 47 -11.76 -11.67 -3.99
CA SER A 47 -12.52 -12.90 -4.14
C SER A 47 -14.03 -12.69 -3.92
N SER A 48 -14.80 -13.69 -4.35
CA SER A 48 -16.22 -13.86 -4.01
C SER A 48 -16.43 -14.58 -2.68
N ARG A 49 -15.34 -14.92 -1.98
CA ARG A 49 -15.30 -15.60 -0.68
C ARG A 49 -14.45 -14.78 0.29
N ASP A 50 -14.53 -15.14 1.57
CA ASP A 50 -13.69 -14.54 2.60
C ASP A 50 -12.19 -14.74 2.30
N LEU A 51 -11.42 -13.67 2.48
CA LEU A 51 -9.98 -13.64 2.34
C LEU A 51 -9.33 -13.29 3.68
N TYR A 52 -8.32 -14.07 4.05
CA TYR A 52 -7.55 -13.86 5.27
C TYR A 52 -6.08 -13.51 4.99
N THR A 53 -5.65 -13.61 3.73
CA THR A 53 -4.27 -13.34 3.31
C THR A 53 -4.25 -12.61 1.97
N SER A 54 -3.15 -11.94 1.67
CA SER A 54 -2.90 -11.31 0.37
C SER A 54 -2.59 -12.32 -0.74
N GLY A 55 -2.58 -13.63 -0.44
CA GLY A 55 -2.19 -14.69 -1.37
C GLY A 55 -0.68 -14.90 -1.45
N ASP A 56 -0.27 -16.12 -1.81
CA ASP A 56 1.15 -16.52 -1.87
C ASP A 56 1.77 -16.23 -3.25
N ALA A 57 0.99 -16.45 -4.33
CA ALA A 57 1.44 -16.25 -5.70
C ALA A 57 0.41 -15.42 -6.48
N PRO A 58 0.80 -14.28 -7.09
CA PRO A 58 -0.09 -13.56 -8.00
C PRO A 58 -0.37 -14.37 -9.27
N HIS A 59 -1.57 -14.18 -9.83
CA HIS A 59 -1.92 -14.71 -11.16
C HIS A 59 -1.55 -13.73 -12.29
N VAL A 60 -1.39 -12.44 -11.95
CA VAL A 60 -1.08 -11.35 -12.89
C VAL A 60 -0.01 -10.45 -12.29
N LEU A 61 1.09 -10.25 -13.01
CA LEU A 61 2.16 -9.32 -12.67
C LEU A 61 2.14 -8.12 -13.62
N VAL A 62 2.03 -6.91 -13.08
CA VAL A 62 2.18 -5.66 -13.83
C VAL A 62 3.54 -5.03 -13.55
N ALA A 63 4.48 -5.20 -14.48
CA ALA A 63 5.85 -4.71 -14.37
C ALA A 63 6.05 -3.40 -15.15
N MET A 64 6.17 -2.30 -14.43
CA MET A 64 6.35 -0.96 -15.02
C MET A 64 7.79 -0.68 -15.49
N ASN A 65 8.74 -1.55 -15.17
CA ASN A 65 10.15 -1.48 -15.53
C ASN A 65 10.82 -2.87 -15.38
N PRO A 66 12.07 -3.06 -15.84
CA PRO A 66 12.77 -4.35 -15.74
C PRO A 66 13.03 -4.82 -14.31
N ALA A 67 13.33 -3.90 -13.38
CA ALA A 67 13.58 -4.25 -11.98
C ALA A 67 12.34 -4.86 -11.32
N ALA A 68 11.15 -4.35 -11.63
CA ALA A 68 9.88 -4.90 -11.16
C ALA A 68 9.63 -6.32 -11.71
N LEU A 69 9.97 -6.57 -12.97
CA LEU A 69 9.84 -7.89 -13.58
C LEU A 69 10.79 -8.88 -12.90
N VAL A 70 12.09 -8.56 -12.86
CA VAL A 70 13.11 -9.48 -12.31
C VAL A 70 12.87 -9.78 -10.83
N ALA A 71 12.48 -8.78 -10.04
CA ALA A 71 12.30 -8.96 -8.60
C ALA A 71 11.09 -9.83 -8.23
N ASN A 72 10.04 -9.90 -9.06
CA ASN A 72 8.79 -10.57 -8.71
C ASN A 72 8.41 -11.72 -9.67
N LEU A 73 9.24 -12.02 -10.67
CA LEU A 73 8.94 -13.11 -11.61
C LEU A 73 8.84 -14.46 -10.92
N ALA A 74 9.66 -14.68 -9.87
CA ALA A 74 9.66 -15.93 -9.10
C ALA A 74 8.39 -16.12 -8.27
N ASP A 75 7.69 -15.04 -7.93
CA ASP A 75 6.45 -15.10 -7.14
C ASP A 75 5.23 -15.39 -8.01
N LEU A 76 5.30 -15.09 -9.32
CA LEU A 76 4.20 -15.28 -10.25
C LEU A 76 3.89 -16.77 -10.47
N GLU A 77 2.60 -17.12 -10.43
CA GLU A 77 2.19 -18.49 -10.67
C GLU A 77 2.55 -18.96 -12.09
N PRO A 78 3.01 -20.23 -12.28
CA PRO A 78 3.25 -20.77 -13.61
C PRO A 78 2.03 -20.66 -14.52
N GLY A 79 2.21 -20.16 -15.75
CA GLY A 79 1.09 -19.87 -16.64
C GLY A 79 0.45 -18.49 -16.45
N GLY A 80 0.88 -17.75 -15.43
CA GLY A 80 0.41 -16.41 -15.10
C GLY A 80 0.59 -15.39 -16.22
N ILE A 81 -0.09 -14.26 -16.08
CA ILE A 81 -0.07 -13.17 -17.05
C ILE A 81 0.96 -12.12 -16.62
N ILE A 82 1.81 -11.72 -17.55
CA ILE A 82 2.80 -10.66 -17.35
C ILE A 82 2.42 -9.47 -18.23
N ILE A 83 2.13 -8.31 -17.63
CA ILE A 83 1.94 -7.05 -18.36
C ILE A 83 3.18 -6.19 -18.15
N VAL A 84 3.92 -5.91 -19.21
CA VAL A 84 5.14 -5.10 -19.13
C VAL A 84 4.97 -3.78 -19.89
N ASN A 85 5.52 -2.71 -19.30
CA ASN A 85 5.72 -1.45 -20.01
C ASN A 85 6.96 -1.56 -20.91
N LYS A 86 6.78 -1.95 -22.18
CA LYS A 86 7.87 -2.16 -23.13
C LYS A 86 8.80 -0.94 -23.25
N ASP A 87 8.24 0.27 -23.21
CA ASP A 87 9.01 1.52 -23.30
C ASP A 87 10.05 1.67 -22.16
N ALA A 88 9.85 0.97 -21.04
CA ALA A 88 10.74 1.04 -19.88
C ALA A 88 11.97 0.11 -20.00
N PHE A 89 12.02 -0.80 -20.97
CA PHE A 89 13.11 -1.78 -21.17
C PHE A 89 14.27 -1.16 -21.99
N THR A 90 14.71 0.02 -21.57
CA THR A 90 15.88 0.71 -22.15
C THR A 90 17.18 0.16 -21.57
N ARG A 91 18.28 0.29 -22.32
CA ARG A 91 19.63 -0.12 -21.88
C ARG A 91 20.01 0.42 -20.48
N ASN A 92 19.62 1.66 -20.17
CA ASN A 92 19.88 2.26 -18.86
C ASN A 92 19.10 1.58 -17.72
N ASN A 93 17.82 1.26 -17.95
CA ASN A 93 16.99 0.62 -16.94
C ASN A 93 17.35 -0.86 -16.76
N LEU A 94 17.73 -1.56 -17.84
CA LEU A 94 18.27 -2.93 -17.74
C LEU A 94 19.51 -2.95 -16.86
N ARG A 95 20.46 -2.02 -17.08
CA ARG A 95 21.65 -1.88 -16.23
C ARG A 95 21.30 -1.62 -14.76
N LYS A 96 20.32 -0.74 -14.48
CA LYS A 96 19.87 -0.46 -13.10
C LYS A 96 19.20 -1.66 -12.43
N ALA A 97 18.53 -2.51 -13.21
CA ALA A 97 17.92 -3.74 -12.77
C ALA A 97 18.93 -4.91 -12.62
N GLY A 98 20.20 -4.70 -12.98
CA GLY A 98 21.21 -5.75 -12.97
C GLY A 98 21.11 -6.75 -14.13
N CYS A 99 20.33 -6.43 -15.17
CA CYS A 99 20.15 -7.31 -16.33
C CYS A 99 21.31 -7.13 -17.33
N VAL A 100 21.94 -8.24 -17.73
CA VAL A 100 22.95 -8.26 -18.80
C VAL A 100 22.28 -8.19 -20.16
N GLU A 101 21.20 -8.95 -20.33
CA GLU A 101 20.37 -8.98 -21.54
C GLU A 101 18.94 -8.56 -21.21
N ASN A 102 18.15 -8.27 -22.23
CA ASN A 102 16.76 -7.91 -22.04
C ASN A 102 15.93 -9.16 -21.70
N PRO A 103 15.31 -9.25 -20.52
CA PRO A 103 14.56 -10.45 -20.11
C PRO A 103 13.35 -10.73 -20.98
N LEU A 104 12.87 -9.75 -21.77
CA LEU A 104 11.78 -9.96 -22.74
C LEU A 104 12.22 -10.79 -23.96
N ASP A 105 13.52 -10.76 -24.28
CA ASP A 105 14.08 -11.45 -25.45
C ASP A 105 14.60 -12.87 -25.09
N GLY A 106 14.65 -13.18 -23.79
CA GLY A 106 15.15 -14.45 -23.25
C GLY A 106 14.10 -15.55 -23.17
N ASN A 107 14.53 -16.71 -22.65
CA ASN A 107 13.64 -17.86 -22.40
C ASN A 107 13.01 -17.85 -21.00
N ASP A 108 13.37 -16.90 -20.14
CA ASP A 108 12.91 -16.85 -18.74
C ASP A 108 11.40 -16.65 -18.61
N LEU A 109 10.78 -16.05 -19.64
CA LEU A 109 9.33 -15.83 -19.69
C LEU A 109 8.57 -16.98 -20.36
N LYS A 110 9.26 -18.07 -20.74
CA LYS A 110 8.63 -19.23 -21.35
C LYS A 110 7.67 -19.88 -20.37
N GLY A 111 6.44 -20.08 -20.82
CA GLY A 111 5.36 -20.64 -19.99
C GLY A 111 4.49 -19.59 -19.32
N TYR A 112 4.81 -18.30 -19.44
CA TYR A 112 3.93 -17.21 -19.05
C TYR A 112 3.21 -16.61 -20.25
N ARG A 113 2.08 -15.93 -20.00
CA ARG A 113 1.37 -15.14 -21.01
C ARG A 113 1.85 -13.70 -20.93
N VAL A 114 2.79 -13.33 -21.80
CA VAL A 114 3.40 -12.00 -21.79
C VAL A 114 2.65 -11.04 -22.70
N LEU A 115 2.28 -9.89 -22.15
CA LEU A 115 1.73 -8.74 -22.84
C LEU A 115 2.72 -7.57 -22.78
N GLU A 116 3.29 -7.24 -23.92
CA GLU A 116 4.15 -6.09 -24.09
C GLU A 116 3.35 -4.87 -24.56
N ALA A 117 2.91 -4.03 -23.62
CA ALA A 117 2.25 -2.78 -23.95
C ALA A 117 3.24 -1.61 -23.89
N PRO A 118 3.29 -0.72 -24.88
CA PRO A 118 4.06 0.52 -24.80
C PRO A 118 3.29 1.56 -23.96
N LEU A 119 3.12 1.29 -22.66
CA LEU A 119 2.27 2.09 -21.75
C LEU A 119 2.69 3.57 -21.73
N THR A 120 3.98 3.87 -21.81
CA THR A 120 4.47 5.25 -21.77
C THR A 120 4.05 6.00 -23.03
N SER A 121 4.31 5.39 -24.19
CA SER A 121 3.99 5.97 -25.50
C SER A 121 2.49 6.13 -25.69
N LEU A 122 1.69 5.13 -25.30
CA LEU A 122 0.23 5.18 -25.37
C LEU A 122 -0.35 6.24 -24.41
N THR A 123 0.18 6.34 -23.18
CA THR A 123 -0.25 7.38 -22.24
C THR A 123 0.06 8.77 -22.80
N ARG A 124 1.25 8.99 -23.36
CA ARG A 124 1.61 10.29 -23.97
C ARG A 124 0.70 10.63 -25.15
N ALA A 125 0.38 9.65 -26.00
CA ALA A 125 -0.53 9.83 -27.13
C ALA A 125 -1.95 10.21 -26.67
N ALA A 126 -2.48 9.52 -25.65
CA ALA A 126 -3.80 9.81 -25.08
C ALA A 126 -3.91 11.20 -24.42
N LEU A 127 -2.77 11.79 -24.05
CA LEU A 127 -2.66 13.12 -23.43
C LEU A 127 -2.00 14.14 -24.37
N GLY A 128 -1.89 13.82 -25.67
CA GLY A 128 -1.11 14.60 -26.63
C GLY A 128 -1.59 16.04 -26.75
N ASP A 129 -2.90 16.25 -26.70
CA ASP A 129 -3.60 17.52 -26.82
C ASP A 129 -3.69 18.34 -25.52
N LEU A 130 -3.17 17.81 -24.41
CA LEU A 130 -3.02 18.56 -23.15
C LEU A 130 -1.65 19.26 -23.12
N ASP A 131 -1.55 20.41 -23.78
CA ASP A 131 -0.29 21.18 -23.91
C ASP A 131 0.19 21.79 -22.58
N GLU A 132 -0.72 21.99 -21.63
CA GLU A 132 -0.41 22.53 -20.30
C GLU A 132 0.42 21.58 -19.42
N LEU A 133 0.50 20.29 -19.79
CA LEU A 133 1.23 19.28 -19.04
C LEU A 133 2.58 19.00 -19.68
N SER A 134 3.64 19.05 -18.87
CA SER A 134 4.96 18.61 -19.29
C SER A 134 4.97 17.10 -19.58
N THR A 135 5.93 16.65 -20.39
CA THR A 135 6.13 15.22 -20.67
C THR A 135 6.29 14.41 -19.38
N GLN A 136 6.97 14.96 -18.37
CA GLN A 136 7.14 14.30 -17.08
C GLN A 136 5.81 14.15 -16.34
N GLN A 137 4.91 15.14 -16.41
CA GLN A 137 3.57 15.05 -15.82
C GLN A 137 2.70 14.03 -16.55
N LYS A 138 2.77 13.98 -17.88
CA LYS A 138 2.09 12.95 -18.69
C LYS A 138 2.59 11.54 -18.30
N ASP A 139 3.90 11.37 -18.09
CA ASP A 139 4.50 10.09 -17.67
C ASP A 139 4.03 9.60 -16.28
N LEU A 140 3.60 10.50 -15.39
CA LEU A 140 3.03 10.10 -14.09
C LEU A 140 1.66 9.40 -14.24
N CYS A 141 0.94 9.68 -15.32
CA CYS A 141 -0.40 9.14 -15.59
C CYS A 141 -0.37 7.71 -16.12
N LYS A 142 0.81 7.14 -16.43
CA LYS A 142 0.94 5.74 -16.92
C LYS A 142 0.38 4.71 -15.94
N ASN A 143 0.38 5.06 -14.64
CA ASN A 143 -0.20 4.23 -13.59
C ASN A 143 -1.73 4.16 -13.69
N ALA A 144 -2.39 5.23 -14.15
CA ALA A 144 -3.82 5.24 -14.43
C ALA A 144 -4.13 4.46 -15.72
N PHE A 145 -3.26 4.53 -16.74
CA PHE A 145 -3.38 3.68 -17.92
C PHE A 145 -3.32 2.19 -17.55
N ALA A 146 -2.32 1.78 -16.76
CA ALA A 146 -2.21 0.40 -16.26
C ALA A 146 -3.46 -0.01 -15.47
N LEU A 147 -3.99 0.88 -14.63
CA LEU A 147 -5.23 0.64 -13.89
C LEU A 147 -6.43 0.39 -14.81
N GLY A 148 -6.57 1.20 -15.86
CA GLY A 148 -7.66 1.07 -16.83
C GLY A 148 -7.62 -0.27 -17.56
N LEU A 149 -6.41 -0.70 -17.94
CA LEU A 149 -6.19 -2.01 -18.54
C LEU A 149 -6.58 -3.16 -17.60
N LEU A 150 -6.22 -3.05 -16.32
CA LEU A 150 -6.63 -4.01 -15.29
C LEU A 150 -8.14 -4.00 -15.07
N TYR A 151 -8.79 -2.85 -15.13
CA TYR A 151 -10.26 -2.75 -15.05
C TYR A 151 -10.95 -3.43 -16.22
N TRP A 152 -10.42 -3.26 -17.43
CA TRP A 152 -10.94 -4.01 -18.57
C TRP A 152 -10.75 -5.53 -18.38
N MET A 153 -9.54 -5.95 -17.98
CA MET A 153 -9.18 -7.36 -17.77
C MET A 153 -10.06 -8.05 -16.73
N PHE A 154 -10.35 -7.37 -15.62
CA PHE A 154 -11.11 -7.92 -14.49
C PHE A 154 -12.58 -7.50 -14.44
N ASP A 155 -13.08 -6.93 -15.54
CA ASP A 155 -14.46 -6.47 -15.68
C ASP A 155 -14.92 -5.56 -14.53
N ARG A 156 -14.18 -4.47 -14.36
CA ARG A 156 -14.40 -3.44 -13.33
C ARG A 156 -14.86 -2.13 -13.98
N PRO A 157 -15.78 -1.40 -13.33
CA PRO A 157 -16.23 -0.09 -13.80
C PRO A 157 -15.15 0.97 -13.57
N LEU A 158 -15.22 2.05 -14.34
CA LEU A 158 -14.28 3.19 -14.22
C LEU A 158 -14.74 4.22 -13.18
N ASP A 159 -16.04 4.25 -12.87
CA ASP A 159 -16.72 5.33 -12.16
C ASP A 159 -16.12 5.64 -10.79
N THR A 160 -15.74 4.59 -10.03
CA THR A 160 -15.13 4.72 -8.71
C THR A 160 -13.84 5.55 -8.76
N SER A 161 -12.94 5.24 -9.70
CA SER A 161 -11.68 5.98 -9.85
C SER A 161 -11.85 7.34 -10.49
N LEU A 162 -12.77 7.50 -11.44
CA LEU A 162 -13.09 8.80 -12.02
C LEU A 162 -13.61 9.77 -10.95
N SER A 163 -14.52 9.31 -10.10
CA SER A 163 -15.04 10.08 -8.96
C SER A 163 -13.92 10.42 -7.98
N PHE A 164 -13.09 9.44 -7.62
CA PHE A 164 -11.94 9.66 -6.75
C PHE A 164 -10.97 10.72 -7.29
N TYR A 165 -10.65 10.71 -8.59
CA TYR A 165 -9.80 11.73 -9.19
C TYR A 165 -10.43 13.11 -9.09
N SER A 166 -11.72 13.22 -9.40
CA SER A 166 -12.49 14.46 -9.27
C SER A 166 -12.44 15.02 -7.85
N ASP A 167 -12.68 14.17 -6.84
CA ASP A 167 -12.73 14.61 -5.44
C ASP A 167 -11.34 14.99 -4.91
N LYS A 168 -10.36 14.08 -5.09
CA LYS A 168 -9.01 14.24 -4.53
C LYS A 168 -8.22 15.38 -5.19
N PHE A 169 -8.40 15.57 -6.49
CA PHE A 169 -7.68 16.57 -7.27
C PHE A 169 -8.60 17.69 -7.75
N SER A 170 -9.72 17.94 -7.06
CA SER A 170 -10.69 19.00 -7.36
C SER A 170 -10.05 20.38 -7.57
N GLY A 171 -9.01 20.72 -6.78
CA GLY A 171 -8.23 21.95 -6.94
C GLY A 171 -7.23 21.97 -8.11
N ARG A 172 -7.13 20.90 -8.91
CA ARG A 172 -6.21 20.74 -10.04
C ARG A 172 -6.90 20.07 -11.23
N PRO A 173 -7.81 20.76 -11.95
CA PRO A 173 -8.62 20.18 -13.02
C PRO A 173 -7.80 19.47 -14.11
N GLN A 174 -6.63 20.00 -14.48
CA GLN A 174 -5.77 19.36 -15.49
C GLN A 174 -5.23 17.99 -15.04
N VAL A 175 -5.04 17.78 -13.72
CA VAL A 175 -4.62 16.48 -13.17
C VAL A 175 -5.78 15.49 -13.18
N VAL A 176 -7.00 15.95 -12.89
CA VAL A 176 -8.23 15.15 -12.99
C VAL A 176 -8.41 14.66 -14.42
N GLU A 177 -8.35 15.58 -15.39
CA GLU A 177 -8.56 15.26 -16.80
C GLU A 177 -7.49 14.30 -17.32
N ALA A 178 -6.21 14.54 -17.01
CA ALA A 178 -5.13 13.68 -17.46
C ALA A 178 -5.22 12.26 -16.92
N ASN A 179 -5.48 12.08 -15.62
CA ASN A 179 -5.65 10.75 -15.05
C ASN A 179 -6.91 10.05 -15.58
N SER A 180 -8.00 10.80 -15.77
CA SER A 180 -9.26 10.26 -16.31
C SER A 180 -9.10 9.79 -17.76
N ARG A 181 -8.42 10.56 -18.61
CA ARG A 181 -8.11 10.16 -19.99
C ARG A 181 -7.18 8.98 -20.05
N ALA A 182 -6.10 8.98 -19.26
CA ALA A 182 -5.18 7.86 -19.20
C ALA A 182 -5.87 6.57 -18.74
N LEU A 183 -6.74 6.65 -17.72
CA LEU A 183 -7.57 5.53 -17.26
C LEU A 183 -8.46 4.97 -18.37
N LYS A 184 -9.23 5.84 -19.04
CA LYS A 184 -10.09 5.45 -20.16
C LYS A 184 -9.31 4.85 -21.31
N ALA A 185 -8.18 5.47 -21.68
CA ALA A 185 -7.30 4.97 -22.73
C ALA A 185 -6.77 3.56 -22.43
N GLY A 186 -6.39 3.30 -21.17
CA GLY A 186 -5.99 1.96 -20.73
C GLY A 186 -7.11 0.93 -20.85
N TYR A 187 -8.33 1.31 -20.47
CA TYR A 187 -9.51 0.44 -20.59
C TYR A 187 -9.85 0.11 -22.05
N TYR A 188 -9.95 1.13 -22.91
CA TYR A 188 -10.24 0.95 -24.34
C TYR A 188 -9.10 0.28 -25.11
N TYR A 189 -7.85 0.44 -24.65
CA TYR A 189 -6.75 -0.33 -25.19
C TYR A 189 -6.97 -1.83 -24.96
N GLY A 190 -7.44 -2.22 -23.77
CA GLY A 190 -7.83 -3.61 -23.49
C GLY A 190 -8.93 -4.12 -24.43
N GLU A 191 -9.93 -3.30 -24.73
CA GLU A 191 -11.05 -3.65 -25.59
C GLU A 191 -10.68 -3.79 -27.07
N THR A 192 -9.79 -2.93 -27.55
CA THR A 192 -9.40 -2.89 -28.97
C THR A 192 -8.20 -3.78 -29.29
N THR A 193 -7.40 -4.15 -28.29
CA THR A 193 -6.28 -5.06 -28.49
C THR A 193 -6.76 -6.51 -28.51
N GLU A 194 -6.47 -7.23 -29.59
CA GLU A 194 -6.70 -8.68 -29.69
C GLU A 194 -5.69 -9.50 -28.85
N ALA A 195 -4.82 -8.83 -28.08
CA ALA A 195 -3.79 -9.49 -27.29
C ALA A 195 -4.33 -10.29 -26.09
N PHE A 196 -5.59 -10.06 -25.70
CA PHE A 196 -6.23 -10.76 -24.59
C PHE A 196 -7.23 -11.79 -25.08
N GLN A 197 -7.06 -13.04 -24.63
CA GLN A 197 -7.96 -14.15 -25.01
C GLN A 197 -9.29 -14.14 -24.24
N SER A 198 -9.34 -13.54 -23.05
CA SER A 198 -10.53 -13.52 -22.22
C SER A 198 -10.45 -12.45 -21.12
N ARG A 199 -11.63 -12.01 -20.66
CA ARG A 199 -11.79 -11.21 -19.44
C ARG A 199 -12.08 -12.14 -18.27
N VAL A 200 -11.56 -11.82 -17.09
CA VAL A 200 -11.80 -12.58 -15.87
C VAL A 200 -12.82 -11.84 -15.02
N ARG A 201 -14.04 -12.40 -14.91
CA ARG A 201 -15.05 -11.85 -14.00
C ARG A 201 -15.00 -12.59 -12.67
N VAL A 202 -14.61 -11.88 -11.61
CA VAL A 202 -14.82 -12.36 -10.23
C VAL A 202 -16.19 -11.89 -9.76
N PRO A 203 -17.13 -12.81 -9.47
CA PRO A 203 -18.48 -12.44 -9.06
C PRO A 203 -18.46 -11.75 -7.69
N SER A 204 -19.48 -10.96 -7.39
CA SER A 204 -19.72 -10.44 -6.04
C SER A 204 -19.96 -11.58 -5.06
N ARG A 205 -19.66 -11.35 -3.78
CA ARG A 205 -20.05 -12.29 -2.71
C ARG A 205 -21.57 -12.44 -2.68
N THR A 206 -22.03 -13.68 -2.54
CA THR A 206 -23.47 -14.00 -2.41
C THR A 206 -23.97 -13.83 -0.98
N GLU A 207 -23.08 -14.05 -0.01
CA GLU A 207 -23.37 -13.97 1.43
C GLU A 207 -22.53 -12.84 2.04
N VAL A 208 -23.19 -11.71 2.25
CA VAL A 208 -22.65 -10.53 2.92
C VAL A 208 -23.73 -10.06 3.89
N GLU A 209 -23.39 -10.01 5.17
CA GLU A 209 -24.31 -9.48 6.18
C GLU A 209 -24.68 -8.02 5.84
N PRO A 210 -25.95 -7.62 5.90
CA PRO A 210 -26.32 -6.23 5.65
C PRO A 210 -25.60 -5.29 6.62
N GLY A 211 -24.88 -4.29 6.10
CA GLY A 211 -24.15 -3.36 6.95
C GLY A 211 -23.33 -2.32 6.19
N THR A 212 -22.72 -1.42 6.95
CA THR A 212 -21.77 -0.44 6.41
C THR A 212 -20.36 -0.99 6.55
N TYR A 213 -19.74 -1.26 5.41
CA TYR A 213 -18.38 -1.78 5.34
C TYR A 213 -17.37 -0.64 5.20
N ARG A 214 -16.19 -0.83 5.80
CA ARG A 214 -15.06 0.09 5.66
C ARG A 214 -13.78 -0.72 5.49
N ARG A 215 -12.98 -0.35 4.49
CA ARG A 215 -11.59 -0.80 4.36
C ARG A 215 -10.75 -0.06 5.40
N ILE A 216 -10.00 -0.82 6.20
CA ILE A 216 -9.06 -0.28 7.19
C ILE A 216 -7.74 -1.06 7.12
N THR A 217 -6.65 -0.38 7.42
CA THR A 217 -5.34 -0.98 7.70
C THR A 217 -5.24 -1.40 9.18
N GLY A 218 -4.23 -2.20 9.53
CA GLY A 218 -3.99 -2.60 10.92
C GLY A 218 -3.78 -1.41 11.86
N ASN A 219 -2.98 -0.42 11.45
CA ASN A 219 -2.76 0.79 12.26
C ASN A 219 -4.04 1.63 12.43
N GLU A 220 -4.86 1.78 11.39
CA GLU A 220 -6.15 2.46 11.51
C GLU A 220 -7.10 1.71 12.47
N ALA A 221 -7.08 0.38 12.45
CA ALA A 221 -7.85 -0.44 13.39
C ALA A 221 -7.41 -0.20 14.84
N ILE A 222 -6.09 -0.10 15.10
CA ILE A 222 -5.56 0.25 16.42
C ILE A 222 -6.00 1.65 16.86
N VAL A 223 -5.93 2.65 15.97
CA VAL A 223 -6.40 4.02 16.25
C VAL A 223 -7.88 3.99 16.66
N MET A 224 -8.74 3.33 15.87
CA MET A 224 -10.16 3.20 16.17
C MET A 224 -10.41 2.44 17.48
N GLY A 225 -9.63 1.39 17.75
CA GLY A 225 -9.71 0.59 18.97
C GLY A 225 -9.37 1.40 20.22
N LEU A 226 -8.27 2.16 20.21
CA LEU A 226 -7.86 3.02 21.32
C LEU A 226 -8.89 4.11 21.61
N VAL A 227 -9.38 4.80 20.57
CA VAL A 227 -10.42 5.81 20.70
C VAL A 227 -11.68 5.19 21.32
N THR A 228 -12.12 4.04 20.80
CA THR A 228 -13.31 3.34 21.29
C THR A 228 -13.14 2.93 22.75
N ALA A 229 -12.00 2.37 23.12
CA ALA A 229 -11.70 1.96 24.49
C ALA A 229 -11.73 3.15 25.45
N ALA A 230 -11.11 4.27 25.10
CA ALA A 230 -11.10 5.48 25.93
C ALA A 230 -12.51 6.04 26.15
N GLN A 231 -13.29 6.13 25.07
CA GLN A 231 -14.68 6.59 25.13
C GLN A 231 -15.57 5.67 25.97
N LYS A 232 -15.42 4.34 25.81
CA LYS A 232 -16.18 3.36 26.60
C LYS A 232 -15.77 3.34 28.08
N ALA A 233 -14.50 3.60 28.38
CA ALA A 233 -14.00 3.72 29.73
C ALA A 233 -14.34 5.07 30.38
N GLY A 234 -14.84 6.05 29.62
CA GLY A 234 -15.07 7.42 30.10
C GLY A 234 -13.78 8.11 30.55
N LYS A 235 -12.65 7.82 29.89
CA LYS A 235 -11.33 8.34 30.25
C LYS A 235 -10.71 9.13 29.08
N PRO A 236 -9.94 10.20 29.36
CA PRO A 236 -9.07 10.80 28.36
C PRO A 236 -8.04 9.78 27.88
N LEU A 237 -7.70 9.83 26.59
CA LEU A 237 -6.61 9.05 26.01
C LEU A 237 -5.34 9.90 25.97
N PHE A 238 -4.27 9.40 26.57
CA PHE A 238 -2.94 9.94 26.35
C PHE A 238 -2.11 8.94 25.53
N TYR A 239 -1.59 9.41 24.40
CA TYR A 239 -0.74 8.64 23.52
C TYR A 239 0.61 9.32 23.34
N GLY A 240 1.68 8.69 23.83
CA GLY A 240 3.05 9.17 23.76
C GLY A 240 3.92 8.19 22.99
N SER A 241 4.62 8.64 21.94
CA SER A 241 5.50 7.76 21.15
C SER A 241 6.65 8.52 20.50
N TYR A 242 7.69 7.77 20.12
CA TYR A 242 8.71 8.23 19.18
C TYR A 242 8.40 7.68 17.77
N PRO A 243 8.54 8.45 16.68
CA PRO A 243 8.26 7.96 15.33
C PRO A 243 9.18 6.81 14.91
N ILE A 244 8.61 5.63 14.67
CA ILE A 244 9.31 4.44 14.18
C ILE A 244 8.44 3.67 13.18
N THR A 245 8.99 3.27 12.04
CA THR A 245 8.31 2.38 11.08
C THR A 245 8.20 0.98 11.67
N PRO A 246 7.03 0.31 11.65
CA PRO A 246 5.76 0.68 11.01
C PRO A 246 4.69 1.29 11.95
N ALA A 247 5.03 1.72 13.15
CA ALA A 247 4.10 2.20 14.18
C ALA A 247 3.67 3.68 14.05
N THR A 248 4.48 4.53 13.41
CA THR A 248 4.20 5.99 13.26
C THR A 248 2.77 6.35 12.82
N PRO A 249 2.12 5.62 11.89
CA PRO A 249 0.75 5.96 11.47
C PRO A 249 -0.29 5.96 12.59
N ILE A 250 -0.03 5.29 13.73
CA ILE A 250 -0.90 5.33 14.90
C ILE A 250 -0.90 6.74 15.53
N LEU A 251 0.29 7.34 15.69
CA LEU A 251 0.43 8.71 16.18
C LEU A 251 -0.27 9.70 15.25
N GLU A 252 -0.02 9.57 13.94
CA GLU A 252 -0.62 10.43 12.90
C GLU A 252 -2.14 10.36 12.95
N GLY A 253 -2.71 9.14 12.99
CA GLY A 253 -4.15 8.92 13.05
C GLY A 253 -4.79 9.49 14.30
N LEU A 254 -4.19 9.29 15.48
CA LEU A 254 -4.71 9.84 16.75
C LEU A 254 -4.60 11.35 16.82
N SER A 255 -3.58 11.96 16.19
CA SER A 255 -3.35 13.41 16.24
C SER A 255 -4.49 14.22 15.59
N GLY A 256 -5.22 13.62 14.64
CA GLY A 256 -6.39 14.20 13.99
C GLY A 256 -7.70 14.06 14.78
N LEU A 257 -7.69 13.32 15.89
CA LEU A 257 -8.90 12.91 16.64
C LEU A 257 -8.99 13.59 18.02
N LYS A 258 -8.40 14.77 18.19
CA LYS A 258 -8.37 15.54 19.46
C LYS A 258 -9.76 15.84 20.03
N ASN A 259 -10.79 15.88 19.18
CA ASN A 259 -12.18 16.08 19.56
C ASN A 259 -12.76 14.92 20.40
N TYR A 260 -12.04 13.80 20.52
CA TYR A 260 -12.39 12.65 21.36
C TYR A 260 -11.63 12.63 22.71
N ASP A 261 -11.18 13.79 23.20
CA ASP A 261 -10.37 13.95 24.42
C ASP A 261 -9.06 13.14 24.39
N ILE A 262 -8.37 13.26 23.25
CA ILE A 262 -7.11 12.57 22.95
C ILE A 262 -5.98 13.58 22.99
N ARG A 263 -4.93 13.24 23.73
CA ARG A 263 -3.67 14.00 23.76
C ARG A 263 -2.57 13.13 23.18
N THR A 264 -1.94 13.62 22.12
CA THR A 264 -0.79 12.99 21.49
C THR A 264 0.49 13.74 21.86
N PHE A 265 1.54 13.02 22.21
CA PHE A 265 2.87 13.55 22.52
C PHE A 265 3.91 12.83 21.68
N GLN A 266 4.61 13.59 20.83
CA GLN A 266 5.78 13.08 20.11
C GLN A 266 7.00 13.34 20.99
N ALA A 267 7.55 12.26 21.56
CA ALA A 267 8.72 12.32 22.42
C ALA A 267 10.01 12.44 21.59
N GLU A 268 11.10 12.79 22.27
CA GLU A 268 12.46 12.86 21.71
C GLU A 268 13.08 11.47 21.45
N ASP A 269 12.68 10.47 22.23
CA ASP A 269 13.08 9.07 22.11
C ASP A 269 12.04 8.15 22.79
N GLU A 270 12.23 6.83 22.68
CA GLU A 270 11.35 5.84 23.29
C GLU A 270 11.37 5.83 24.83
N MET A 271 12.45 6.29 25.47
CA MET A 271 12.57 6.36 26.94
C MET A 271 11.70 7.50 27.50
N ALA A 272 11.75 8.67 26.87
CA ALA A 272 10.86 9.78 27.16
C ALA A 272 9.40 9.45 26.83
N ALA A 273 9.15 8.70 25.74
CA ALA A 273 7.82 8.21 25.41
C ALA A 273 7.24 7.37 26.54
N ILE A 274 7.92 6.30 26.98
CA ILE A 274 7.40 5.43 28.06
C ILE A 274 7.27 6.18 29.39
N GLY A 275 8.20 7.10 29.70
CA GLY A 275 8.09 7.96 30.89
C GLY A 275 6.82 8.82 30.88
N SER A 276 6.46 9.38 29.71
CA SER A 276 5.23 10.16 29.55
C SER A 276 3.96 9.30 29.74
N ILE A 277 3.97 8.05 29.28
CA ILE A 277 2.87 7.09 29.46
C ILE A 277 2.67 6.76 30.93
N ILE A 278 3.75 6.46 31.66
CA ILE A 278 3.69 6.15 33.09
C ILE A 278 3.08 7.33 33.87
N GLY A 279 3.52 8.56 33.58
CA GLY A 279 2.96 9.76 34.17
C GLY A 279 1.46 9.94 33.86
N ALA A 280 1.05 9.69 32.62
CA ALA A 280 -0.34 9.78 32.21
C ALA A 280 -1.24 8.71 32.86
N ALA A 281 -0.73 7.47 32.98
CA ALA A 281 -1.41 6.37 33.65
C ALA A 281 -1.61 6.68 35.15
N PHE A 282 -0.57 7.17 35.82
CA PHE A 282 -0.65 7.62 37.21
C PHE A 282 -1.65 8.78 37.38
N GLY A 283 -1.72 9.69 36.40
CA GLY A 283 -2.73 10.76 36.33
C GLY A 283 -4.15 10.30 36.00
N GLY A 284 -4.38 9.00 35.80
CA GLY A 284 -5.70 8.41 35.60
C GLY A 284 -6.19 8.30 34.16
N CYS A 285 -5.36 8.70 33.17
CA CYS A 285 -5.70 8.58 31.75
C CYS A 285 -5.67 7.11 31.28
N LEU A 286 -6.35 6.81 30.18
CA LEU A 286 -6.01 5.62 29.40
C LEU A 286 -4.71 5.95 28.67
N ALA A 287 -3.60 5.35 29.09
CA ALA A 287 -2.29 5.64 28.55
C ALA A 287 -1.84 4.54 27.58
N ALA A 288 -1.40 4.92 26.39
CA ALA A 288 -0.96 3.99 25.37
C ALA A 288 0.27 4.49 24.61
N THR A 289 1.17 3.60 24.21
CA THR A 289 2.27 3.88 23.28
C THR A 289 2.32 2.82 22.20
N ALA A 290 2.96 3.14 21.07
CA ALA A 290 3.32 2.14 20.08
C ALA A 290 4.79 2.31 19.67
N SER A 291 5.44 1.19 19.41
CA SER A 291 6.81 1.12 18.93
C SER A 291 7.03 -0.16 18.10
N SER A 292 8.28 -0.51 17.86
CA SER A 292 8.72 -1.76 17.24
C SER A 292 9.99 -2.26 17.94
N GLY A 293 10.48 -3.46 17.63
CA GLY A 293 11.57 -4.15 18.35
C GLY A 293 12.66 -3.28 19.01
N PRO A 294 13.37 -2.39 18.27
CA PRO A 294 14.39 -1.53 18.86
C PRO A 294 13.87 -0.58 19.93
N GLY A 295 12.70 0.01 19.70
CA GLY A 295 12.10 0.93 20.65
C GLY A 295 11.48 0.20 21.85
N ILE A 296 10.90 -0.99 21.64
CA ILE A 296 10.44 -1.85 22.74
C ILE A 296 11.62 -2.20 23.67
N SER A 297 12.79 -2.51 23.09
CA SER A 297 14.02 -2.76 23.86
C SER A 297 14.39 -1.58 24.77
N LEU A 298 14.32 -0.34 24.25
CA LEU A 298 14.59 0.88 25.02
C LEU A 298 13.52 1.16 26.11
N MET A 299 12.27 0.74 25.90
CA MET A 299 11.18 0.93 26.85
C MET A 299 11.20 -0.05 28.03
N SER A 300 12.02 -1.11 27.97
CA SER A 300 12.00 -2.22 28.94
C SER A 300 12.08 -1.79 30.41
N GLU A 301 12.90 -0.78 30.72
CA GLU A 301 13.01 -0.24 32.08
C GLU A 301 11.67 0.38 32.56
N GLY A 302 11.07 1.22 31.71
CA GLY A 302 9.78 1.87 32.01
C GLY A 302 8.62 0.87 32.08
N ILE A 303 8.62 -0.13 31.21
CA ILE A 303 7.63 -1.22 31.26
C ILE A 303 7.72 -1.95 32.60
N ASN A 304 8.92 -2.33 33.04
CA ASN A 304 9.11 -2.98 34.34
C ASN A 304 8.69 -2.08 35.51
N LEU A 305 9.00 -0.78 35.46
CA LEU A 305 8.55 0.17 36.47
C LEU A 305 7.01 0.23 36.57
N SER A 306 6.31 0.23 35.43
CA SER A 306 4.84 0.24 35.42
C SER A 306 4.22 -0.99 36.08
N VAL A 307 4.87 -2.16 35.93
CA VAL A 307 4.44 -3.41 36.58
C VAL A 307 4.61 -3.31 38.09
N VAL A 308 5.77 -2.82 38.55
CA VAL A 308 6.05 -2.61 39.98
C VAL A 308 5.06 -1.63 40.62
N LEU A 309 4.64 -0.60 39.88
CA LEU A 309 3.68 0.41 40.35
C LEU A 309 2.22 0.03 40.10
N GLU A 310 1.95 -1.13 39.48
CA GLU A 310 0.62 -1.60 39.10
C GLU A 310 -0.17 -0.58 38.25
N LEU A 311 0.52 0.13 37.35
CA LEU A 311 -0.08 1.16 36.50
C LEU A 311 -0.64 0.56 35.20
N PRO A 312 -1.94 0.73 34.91
CA PRO A 312 -2.54 0.21 33.69
C PRO A 312 -2.14 1.06 32.47
N MET A 313 -1.48 0.43 31.51
CA MET A 313 -1.11 1.05 30.23
C MET A 313 -1.06 0.02 29.10
N VAL A 314 -1.14 0.49 27.86
CA VAL A 314 -1.09 -0.34 26.66
C VAL A 314 0.20 -0.05 25.88
N VAL A 315 1.01 -1.07 25.65
CA VAL A 315 2.20 -1.00 24.78
C VAL A 315 1.91 -1.80 23.52
N ILE A 316 1.91 -1.14 22.37
CA ILE A 316 1.67 -1.76 21.07
C ILE A 316 3.01 -1.99 20.38
N ASP A 317 3.42 -3.24 20.27
CA ASP A 317 4.56 -3.64 19.47
C ASP A 317 4.12 -3.99 18.05
N VAL A 318 4.43 -3.12 17.10
CA VAL A 318 4.21 -3.38 15.67
C VAL A 318 5.49 -4.01 15.12
N GLN A 319 5.56 -5.33 15.21
CA GLN A 319 6.76 -6.11 14.89
C GLN A 319 7.22 -5.92 13.43
N ARG A 320 8.54 -5.88 13.27
CA ARG A 320 9.24 -5.74 11.98
C ARG A 320 10.50 -6.60 11.99
N GLY A 321 11.12 -6.79 10.82
CA GLY A 321 12.32 -7.63 10.70
C GLY A 321 13.46 -7.19 11.62
N GLY A 322 14.01 -8.13 12.41
CA GLY A 322 15.10 -7.92 13.36
C GLY A 322 16.38 -8.70 12.98
N PRO A 323 17.40 -8.79 13.87
CA PRO A 323 17.59 -8.02 15.10
C PRO A 323 18.17 -6.62 14.84
N SER A 324 18.30 -5.80 15.89
CA SER A 324 18.81 -4.42 15.80
C SER A 324 17.99 -3.59 14.80
N THR A 325 18.60 -2.83 13.90
CA THR A 325 17.86 -2.11 12.84
C THR A 325 17.02 -3.06 11.98
N GLY A 326 17.55 -4.26 11.71
CA GLY A 326 16.92 -5.30 10.91
C GLY A 326 16.42 -4.82 9.55
N LEU A 327 15.16 -5.13 9.23
CA LEU A 327 14.49 -4.78 7.97
C LEU A 327 13.23 -3.93 8.27
N PRO A 328 13.35 -2.59 8.36
CA PRO A 328 12.28 -1.73 8.88
C PRO A 328 10.96 -1.77 8.11
N THR A 329 10.99 -2.14 6.83
CA THR A 329 9.81 -2.22 5.94
C THR A 329 9.32 -3.65 5.71
N LYS A 330 9.96 -4.65 6.33
CA LYS A 330 9.57 -6.06 6.21
C LYS A 330 9.00 -6.55 7.54
N THR A 331 8.05 -7.47 7.44
CA THR A 331 7.38 -8.06 8.60
C THR A 331 8.16 -9.28 9.09
N GLU A 332 8.20 -9.46 10.41
CA GLU A 332 8.71 -10.65 11.09
C GLU A 332 7.94 -10.79 12.41
N GLN A 333 7.90 -11.99 12.98
CA GLN A 333 7.26 -12.29 14.26
C GLN A 333 8.30 -12.76 15.28
N SER A 334 9.38 -11.99 15.43
CA SER A 334 10.58 -12.36 16.20
C SER A 334 10.62 -11.85 17.62
N ASP A 335 9.67 -11.00 18.03
CA ASP A 335 9.79 -10.19 19.26
C ASP A 335 9.01 -10.82 20.45
N LEU A 336 8.68 -12.11 20.37
CA LEU A 336 7.83 -12.80 21.36
C LEU A 336 8.56 -13.16 22.68
N LEU A 337 9.85 -13.49 22.61
CA LEU A 337 10.67 -13.96 23.74
C LEU A 337 11.57 -12.85 24.28
#